data_AF-A0A2V5Y404-F1
#
_entry.id   AF-A0A2V5Y404-F1
#
_cell.length_a   1.000
_cell.length_b   1.000
_cell.length_c   1.000
_cell.angle_alpha   90.00
_cell.angle_beta   90.00
_cell.angle_gamma   90.00
#
_symmetry.space_group_name_H-M   'P 1'
#
loop_
_entity.id
_entity.type
_entity.pdbx_description
1 polymer ?
#
loop_
_entity_poly.entity_id
_entity_poly.type
_entity_poly.pdbx_seq_one_letter_code
_entity_poly.pdbx_strand_id
1 'polypeptide(L)'
;GATQAQVSEHLGTDGEDATHIVGLTWESLGVLVFRRELTLDLVDDFFSGPISISWRKLSRYVFEQRAMLGRETAFEWFQWLAERMMERERRSAPVPAHIAHRDWK
;
A
#
# COMPACT_ATOMS: atom_id res chain seq x y z
N GLY A 1 -7.85 -9.39 3.89
CA GLY A 1 -7.50 -9.40 2.46
C GLY A 1 -7.89 -10.72 1.80
N ALA A 2 -7.85 -10.73 0.47
CA ALA A 2 -7.97 -11.89 -0.41
C ALA A 2 -6.75 -12.81 -0.30
N THR A 3 -6.96 -14.10 -0.55
CA THR A 3 -5.92 -15.11 -0.72
C THR A 3 -5.30 -15.05 -2.12
N GLN A 4 -4.15 -15.69 -2.31
CA GLN A 4 -3.59 -15.94 -3.64
C GLN A 4 -4.60 -16.67 -4.55
N ALA A 5 -5.23 -17.75 -4.07
CA ALA A 5 -6.24 -18.47 -4.84
C ALA A 5 -7.40 -17.58 -5.30
N GLN A 6 -7.88 -16.67 -4.44
CA GLN A 6 -8.93 -15.72 -4.81
C GLN A 6 -8.44 -14.69 -5.82
N VAL A 7 -7.21 -14.20 -5.71
CA VAL A 7 -6.60 -13.31 -6.70
C VAL A 7 -6.54 -14.00 -8.07
N SER A 8 -5.99 -15.21 -8.14
CA SER A 8 -5.87 -15.97 -9.39
C SER A 8 -7.24 -16.34 -9.96
N GLU A 9 -8.23 -16.67 -9.12
CA GLU A 9 -9.61 -16.96 -9.55
C GLU A 9 -10.28 -15.73 -10.20
N HIS A 10 -10.14 -14.55 -9.60
CA HIS A 10 -10.86 -13.35 -10.05
C HIS A 10 -10.16 -12.63 -11.19
N LEU A 11 -8.83 -12.70 -11.25
CA LEU A 11 -8.01 -11.90 -12.17
C LEU A 11 -7.21 -12.74 -13.18
N GLY A 12 -7.25 -14.07 -13.07
CA GLY A 12 -6.42 -14.97 -13.88
C GLY A 12 -4.95 -14.95 -13.45
N THR A 13 -4.12 -15.70 -14.18
CA THR A 13 -2.66 -15.80 -13.93
C THR A 13 -1.96 -14.44 -14.06
N ASP A 14 -2.29 -13.67 -15.10
CA ASP A 14 -1.73 -12.34 -15.33
C ASP A 14 -2.12 -11.35 -14.21
N GLY A 15 -3.27 -11.60 -13.59
CA GLY A 15 -3.78 -10.84 -12.46
C GLY A 15 -3.01 -11.05 -11.17
N GLU A 16 -2.45 -12.24 -10.97
CA GLU A 16 -1.55 -12.52 -9.85
C GLU A 16 -0.24 -11.77 -10.00
N ASP A 17 0.36 -11.79 -11.19
CA ASP A 17 1.57 -11.03 -11.51
C ASP A 17 1.34 -9.52 -11.35
N ALA A 18 0.21 -9.01 -11.85
CA ALA A 18 -0.17 -7.62 -11.67
C ALA A 18 -0.33 -7.26 -10.18
N THR A 19 -0.95 -8.13 -9.39
CA THR A 19 -1.11 -7.96 -7.94
C THR A 19 0.25 -7.93 -7.24
N HIS A 20 1.18 -8.80 -7.65
CA HIS A 20 2.54 -8.84 -7.14
C HIS A 20 3.28 -7.52 -7.45
N ILE A 21 3.19 -7.02 -8.69
CA ILE A 21 3.82 -5.77 -9.12
C ILE A 21 3.27 -4.57 -8.34
N VAL A 22 1.95 -4.53 -8.09
CA VAL A 22 1.34 -3.50 -7.23
C VAL A 22 1.95 -3.55 -5.83
N GLY A 23 2.08 -4.74 -5.24
CA GLY A 23 2.74 -4.92 -3.94
C GLY A 23 4.19 -4.42 -3.95
N LEU A 24 4.96 -4.72 -5.00
CA LEU A 24 6.37 -4.29 -5.14
C LEU A 24 6.50 -2.77 -5.33
N THR A 25 5.49 -2.14 -5.93
CA THR A 25 5.41 -0.69 -6.07
C THR A 25 5.29 -0.04 -4.69
N TRP A 26 4.39 -0.54 -3.84
CA TRP A 26 4.24 -0.08 -2.47
C TRP A 26 5.45 -0.39 -1.59
N GLU A 27 6.05 -1.57 -1.77
CA GLU A 27 7.31 -1.96 -1.10
C GLU A 27 8.42 -0.95 -1.39
N SER A 28 8.59 -0.59 -2.67
CA SER A 28 9.61 0.36 -3.11
C SER A 28 9.40 1.75 -2.51
N LEU A 29 8.16 2.24 -2.50
CA LEU A 29 7.83 3.52 -1.84
C LEU A 29 8.09 3.49 -0.34
N GLY A 30 7.79 2.37 0.34
CA GLY A 30 8.05 2.22 1.77
C GLY A 30 9.54 2.33 2.10
N VAL A 31 10.40 1.73 1.27
CA VAL A 31 11.87 1.86 1.40
C VAL A 31 12.31 3.30 1.18
N LEU A 32 11.80 4.00 0.15
CA LEU A 32 12.17 5.39 -0.13
C LEU A 32 11.78 6.32 1.02
N VAL A 33 10.61 6.12 1.61
CA VAL A 33 10.18 6.86 2.80
C VAL A 33 11.09 6.57 3.99
N PHE A 34 11.40 5.30 4.26
CA PHE A 34 12.30 4.91 5.35
C PHE A 34 13.69 5.54 5.21
N ARG A 35 14.21 5.60 3.98
CA ARG A 35 15.50 6.22 3.65
C ARG A 35 15.46 7.76 3.60
N ARG A 36 14.29 8.37 3.81
CA ARG A 36 14.04 9.82 3.75
C ARG A 36 14.27 10.44 2.38
N GLU A 37 14.18 9.64 1.32
CA GLU A 37 14.16 10.14 -0.06
C GLU A 37 12.80 10.74 -0.43
N LEU A 38 11.73 10.25 0.22
CA LEU A 38 10.38 10.80 0.17
C LEU A 38 9.87 11.08 1.59
N THR A 39 9.03 12.09 1.75
CA THR A 39 8.32 12.33 3.01
C THR A 39 7.03 11.50 3.04
N LEU A 40 6.58 11.12 4.25
CA LEU A 40 5.27 10.49 4.40
C LEU A 40 4.14 11.40 3.89
N ASP A 41 4.26 12.72 4.05
CA ASP A 41 3.27 13.69 3.59
C ASP A 41 3.14 13.67 2.06
N LEU A 42 4.27 13.62 1.34
CA LEU A 42 4.26 13.54 -0.12
C LEU A 42 3.66 12.22 -0.61
N VAL A 43 3.93 11.11 0.06
CA VAL A 43 3.28 9.83 -0.29
C VAL A 43 1.79 9.85 0.04
N ASP A 44 1.39 10.52 1.12
CA ASP A 44 0.00 10.66 1.54
C ASP A 44 -0.82 11.44 0.50
N ASP A 45 -0.26 12.53 -0.03
CA ASP A 45 -0.87 13.36 -1.07
C ASP A 45 -1.16 12.59 -2.37
N PHE A 46 -0.29 11.63 -2.72
CA PHE A 46 -0.40 10.88 -3.98
C PHE A 46 -1.14 9.54 -3.83
N PHE A 47 -0.88 8.79 -2.76
CA PHE A 47 -1.15 7.34 -2.72
C PHE A 47 -1.75 6.81 -1.40
N SER A 48 -2.07 7.66 -0.41
CA SER A 48 -2.64 7.21 0.87
C SER A 48 -3.84 6.27 0.73
N GLY A 49 -4.83 6.67 -0.09
CA GLY A 49 -6.02 5.88 -0.39
C GLY A 49 -5.71 4.55 -1.09
N PRO A 50 -5.05 4.56 -2.27
CA PRO A 50 -4.63 3.34 -2.96
C PRO A 50 -3.85 2.36 -2.09
N ILE A 51 -2.84 2.82 -1.34
CA ILE A 51 -2.03 1.98 -0.44
C ILE A 51 -2.91 1.35 0.63
N SER A 52 -3.76 2.13 1.30
CA SER A 52 -4.62 1.64 2.38
C SER A 52 -5.66 0.63 1.89
N ILE A 53 -6.25 0.87 0.70
CA ILE A 53 -7.17 -0.06 0.05
C ILE A 53 -6.45 -1.34 -0.35
N SER A 54 -5.26 -1.22 -0.98
CA SER A 54 -4.43 -2.37 -1.34
C SER A 54 -4.12 -3.21 -0.11
N TRP A 55 -3.73 -2.62 1.03
CA TRP A 55 -3.43 -3.40 2.24
C TRP A 55 -4.66 -4.13 2.80
N ARG A 56 -5.81 -3.45 2.87
CA ARG A 56 -7.07 -4.08 3.30
C ARG A 56 -7.43 -5.27 2.41
N LYS A 57 -7.21 -5.13 1.10
CA LYS A 57 -7.50 -6.16 0.11
C LYS A 57 -6.43 -7.25 0.01
N LEU A 58 -5.15 -6.97 0.25
CA LEU A 58 -4.04 -7.88 -0.10
C LEU A 58 -3.22 -8.36 1.09
N SER A 59 -3.50 -7.90 2.32
CA SER A 59 -2.77 -8.33 3.52
C SER A 59 -2.64 -9.86 3.66
N ARG A 60 -3.71 -10.61 3.35
CA ARG A 60 -3.68 -12.08 3.42
C ARG A 60 -2.81 -12.70 2.33
N TYR A 61 -2.91 -12.23 1.09
CA TYR A 61 -1.99 -12.57 0.00
C TYR A 61 -0.53 -12.34 0.43
N VAL A 62 -0.20 -11.19 1.02
CA VAL A 62 1.15 -10.90 1.52
C VAL A 62 1.62 -11.93 2.56
N PHE A 63 0.77 -12.30 3.52
CA PHE A 63 1.13 -13.32 4.51
C PHE A 63 1.32 -14.71 3.89
N GLU A 64 0.53 -15.08 2.88
CA GLU A 64 0.71 -16.32 2.12
C GLU A 64 2.03 -16.30 1.33
N GLN A 65 2.39 -15.17 0.69
CA GLN A 65 3.69 -15.02 0.04
C GLN A 65 4.86 -15.21 1.02
N ARG A 66 4.79 -14.64 2.24
CA ARG A 66 5.82 -14.83 3.28
C ARG A 66 5.97 -16.29 3.67
N ALA A 67 4.87 -16.98 3.89
CA ALA A 67 4.85 -18.40 4.25
C ALA A 67 5.45 -19.27 3.13
N MET A 68 5.05 -19.03 1.87
CA MET A 68 5.57 -19.76 0.71
C MET A 68 7.07 -19.52 0.47
N LEU A 69 7.52 -18.27 0.63
CA LEU A 69 8.93 -17.92 0.44
C LEU A 69 9.81 -18.27 1.65
N GLY A 70 9.20 -18.63 2.79
CA GLY A 70 9.91 -18.80 4.06
C GLY A 70 10.62 -17.51 4.51
N ARG A 71 10.06 -16.34 4.18
CA ARG A 71 10.71 -15.03 4.38
C ARG A 71 9.75 -14.00 4.94
N GLU A 72 9.84 -13.74 6.23
CA GLU A 72 9.03 -12.74 6.94
C GLU A 72 9.20 -11.32 6.40
N THR A 73 10.38 -10.98 5.87
CA THR A 73 10.66 -9.63 5.35
C THR A 73 10.04 -9.38 3.97
N ALA A 74 9.36 -10.35 3.35
CA ALA A 74 8.73 -10.13 2.06
C ALA A 74 7.54 -9.18 2.20
N PHE A 75 7.50 -8.11 1.39
CA PHE A 75 6.48 -7.06 1.46
C PHE A 75 6.39 -6.37 2.84
N GLU A 76 7.51 -6.30 3.58
CA GLU A 76 7.52 -5.68 4.91
C GLU A 76 7.32 -4.17 4.85
N TRP A 77 7.88 -3.52 3.83
CA TRP A 77 7.79 -2.08 3.66
C TRP A 77 6.42 -1.66 3.13
N PHE A 78 5.77 -2.49 2.32
CA PHE A 78 4.37 -2.31 1.96
C PHE A 78 3.49 -2.34 3.21
N GLN A 79 3.62 -3.36 4.06
CA GLN A 79 2.87 -3.43 5.32
C GLN A 79 3.13 -2.20 6.18
N TRP A 80 4.40 -1.89 6.44
CA TRP A 80 4.79 -0.77 7.30
C TRP A 80 4.23 0.55 6.78
N LEU A 81 4.36 0.81 5.47
CA LEU A 81 3.87 2.03 4.85
C LEU A 81 2.34 2.14 4.97
N ALA A 82 1.61 1.05 4.68
CA ALA A 82 0.15 1.05 4.80
C ALA A 82 -0.33 1.30 6.22
N GLU A 83 0.34 0.71 7.23
CA GLU A 83 0.02 0.97 8.64
C GLU A 83 0.24 2.44 9.02
N ARG A 84 1.30 3.09 8.50
CA ARG A 84 1.54 4.53 8.71
C ARG A 84 0.44 5.38 8.07
N MET A 85 0.03 5.08 6.84
CA MET A 85 -1.07 5.79 6.16
C MET A 85 -2.38 5.68 6.94
N MET A 86 -2.76 4.45 7.31
CA MET A 86 -3.99 4.20 8.07
C MET A 86 -3.96 4.82 9.47
N GLU A 87 -2.78 4.90 10.10
CA GLU A 87 -2.61 5.58 11.38
C GLU A 87 -2.78 7.09 11.26
N ARG A 88 -2.26 7.70 10.18
CA ARG A 88 -2.40 9.14 9.91
C ARG A 88 -3.87 9.51 9.69
N GLU A 89 -4.57 8.74 8.87
CA GLU A 89 -6.01 8.92 8.59
C GLU A 89 -6.87 8.83 9.87
N ARG A 90 -6.54 7.91 10.79
CA ARG A 90 -7.23 7.80 12.09
C ARG A 90 -7.00 9.00 13.00
N ARG A 91 -5.84 9.64 12.93
CA ARG A 91 -5.48 10.77 13.81
C ARG A 91 -6.08 12.08 13.33
N SER A 92 -6.18 12.28 12.02
CA SER A 92 -6.76 13.48 11.43
C SER A 92 -7.40 13.14 10.09
N ALA A 93 -8.69 13.44 9.96
CA ALA A 93 -9.35 13.35 8.67
C ALA A 93 -8.71 14.37 7.70
N PRO A 94 -8.32 13.97 6.48
CA PRO A 94 -7.79 14.90 5.49
C PRO A 94 -8.89 15.86 5.05
N VAL A 95 -8.52 17.14 4.87
CA VAL A 95 -9.41 18.11 4.23
C VAL A 95 -9.25 17.96 2.73
N PRO A 96 -10.33 17.75 1.95
CA PRO A 96 -10.23 17.64 0.50
C PRO A 96 -9.50 18.83 -0.11
N ALA A 97 -8.55 18.57 -1.02
CA ALA A 97 -7.71 19.63 -1.60
C ALA A 97 -8.52 20.76 -2.26
N HIS A 98 -9.63 20.43 -2.94
CA HIS A 98 -10.53 21.42 -3.55
C HIS A 98 -11.23 22.35 -2.53
N ILE A 99 -11.23 21.98 -1.25
CA ILE A 99 -11.69 22.80 -0.13
C ILE A 99 -10.51 23.54 0.50
N ALA A 100 -9.45 22.82 0.89
CA ALA A 100 -8.29 23.37 1.59
C ALA A 100 -7.54 24.44 0.76
N HIS A 101 -7.52 24.28 -0.55
CA HIS A 101 -6.79 25.12 -1.49
C HIS A 101 -7.72 25.84 -2.48
N ARG A 102 -8.98 26.09 -2.07
CA ARG A 102 -9.98 26.75 -2.92
C ARG A 102 -9.51 28.09 -3.48
N ASP A 103 -8.68 28.81 -2.71
CA ASP A 103 -8.16 30.15 -3.05
C ASP A 103 -6.67 30.13 -3.44
N TRP A 104 -6.15 28.98 -3.89
CA TRP A 104 -4.74 28.87 -4.30
C TRP A 104 -4.45 29.80 -5.48
N LYS A 105 -3.37 30.60 -5.35
CA LYS A 105 -2.86 31.55 -6.33
C LYS A 105 -1.43 31.21 -6.71
#